data_AF-A0A7C6P789-F1
#
_entry.id   AF-A0A7C6P789-F1
#
_cell.length_a   1.000
_cell.length_b   1.000
_cell.length_c   1.000
_cell.angle_alpha   90.00
_cell.angle_beta   90.00
_cell.angle_gamma   90.00
#
_symmetry.space_group_name_H-M   'P 1'
#
loop_
_entity.id
_entity.type
_entity.pdbx_description
1 polymer ?
#
loop_
_entity_poly.entity_id
_entity_poly.type
_entity_poly.pdbx_seq_one_letter_code
_entity_poly.pdbx_strand_id
1 'polypeptide(L)'
;MKYENGNLLLISDFEIRVLREKNDDVDLLIPIDMRTLNLYIEGLPNYIKKRFQFSQVRSAIIRFSKKEGDEVCTIHLLNNIDLQSSIVNFEMDYSDYYIEFREKEYCNEMYLKKK
;
A
#
# COMPACT_ATOMS: atom_id res chain seq x y z
N MET A 1 -2.33 13.64 1.27
CA MET A 1 -3.02 13.20 2.50
C MET A 1 -2.05 12.39 3.36
N LYS A 2 -2.19 12.44 4.68
CA LYS A 2 -1.39 11.67 5.64
C LYS A 2 -2.35 10.88 6.54
N TYR A 3 -2.09 9.60 6.72
CA TYR A 3 -2.76 8.73 7.69
C TYR A 3 -1.70 8.16 8.63
N GLU A 4 -1.97 8.20 9.92
CA GLU A 4 -1.06 7.72 10.97
C GLU A 4 -1.91 7.07 12.07
N ASN A 5 -1.68 5.79 12.30
CA ASN A 5 -2.37 5.02 13.34
C ASN A 5 -1.50 3.82 13.74
N GLY A 6 -1.26 3.65 15.05
CA GLY A 6 -0.22 2.76 15.54
C GLY A 6 1.15 3.14 14.97
N ASN A 7 1.91 2.15 14.49
CA ASN A 7 3.21 2.36 13.83
C ASN A 7 3.11 2.56 12.30
N LEU A 8 1.90 2.49 11.73
CA LEU A 8 1.68 2.65 10.30
C LEU A 8 1.62 4.14 9.93
N LEU A 9 2.56 4.55 9.09
CA LEU A 9 2.53 5.85 8.41
C LEU A 9 2.24 5.65 6.93
N LEU A 10 1.18 6.30 6.44
CA LEU A 10 0.81 6.31 5.04
C LEU A 10 0.66 7.73 4.52
N ILE A 11 1.35 8.03 3.43
CA ILE A 11 1.26 9.30 2.70
C ILE A 11 0.65 9.00 1.33
N SER A 12 -0.33 9.77 0.88
CA SER A 12 -0.98 9.49 -0.39
C SER A 12 -1.43 10.78 -1.07
N ASP A 13 -1.15 10.94 -2.35
CA ASP A 13 -1.78 11.98 -3.18
C ASP A 13 -3.27 11.65 -3.44
N PHE A 14 -3.65 10.38 -3.33
CA PHE A 14 -5.04 9.90 -3.40
C PHE A 14 -5.74 9.93 -2.04
N GLU A 15 -7.06 9.78 -2.07
CA GLU A 15 -7.87 9.61 -0.87
C GLU A 15 -7.47 8.35 -0.07
N ILE A 16 -7.55 8.44 1.25
CA ILE A 16 -7.33 7.31 2.16
C ILE A 16 -8.64 7.06 2.89
N ARG A 17 -9.32 5.95 2.60
CA ARG A 17 -10.62 5.60 3.19
C ARG A 17 -10.46 4.46 4.18
N VAL A 18 -10.97 4.62 5.40
CA VAL A 18 -11.11 3.50 6.34
C VAL A 18 -12.34 2.69 5.92
N LEU A 19 -12.16 1.46 5.43
CA LEU A 19 -13.27 0.57 5.07
C LEU A 19 -13.85 -0.15 6.27
N ARG A 20 -12.97 -0.58 7.17
CA ARG A 20 -13.32 -1.33 8.37
C ARG A 20 -12.32 -0.99 9.46
N GLU A 21 -12.84 -0.81 10.65
CA GLU A 21 -12.06 -0.77 11.88
C GLU A 21 -12.80 -1.62 12.92
N LYS A 22 -12.20 -2.74 13.34
CA LYS A 22 -12.79 -3.62 14.33
C LYS A 22 -11.71 -4.07 15.30
N ASN A 23 -11.85 -3.66 16.56
CA ASN A 23 -10.81 -3.84 17.59
C ASN A 23 -9.50 -3.19 17.11
N ASP A 24 -8.46 -4.00 16.96
CA ASP A 24 -7.14 -3.58 16.49
C ASP A 24 -6.99 -3.68 14.96
N ASP A 25 -7.86 -4.42 14.27
CA ASP A 25 -7.76 -4.60 12.82
C ASP A 25 -8.34 -3.39 12.06
N VAL A 26 -7.58 -2.89 11.09
CA VAL A 26 -7.96 -1.78 10.21
C VAL A 26 -7.71 -2.13 8.75
N ASP A 27 -8.73 -1.89 7.91
CA ASP A 27 -8.64 -2.00 6.46
C ASP A 27 -8.73 -0.59 5.84
N LEU A 28 -7.69 -0.17 5.13
CA LEU A 28 -7.66 1.06 4.34
C LEU A 28 -7.88 0.77 2.86
N LEU A 29 -8.59 1.64 2.16
CA LEU A 29 -8.73 1.65 0.71
C LEU A 29 -8.12 2.92 0.12
N ILE A 30 -7.26 2.73 -0.87
CA ILE A 30 -6.62 3.78 -1.65
C ILE A 30 -7.05 3.57 -3.11
N PRO A 31 -8.04 4.33 -3.62
CA PRO A 31 -8.41 4.29 -5.03
C PRO A 31 -7.33 4.98 -5.87
N ILE A 32 -6.87 4.32 -6.95
CA ILE A 32 -5.78 4.81 -7.82
C ILE A 32 -6.12 4.70 -9.33
N ASP A 33 -7.41 4.71 -9.66
CA ASP A 33 -7.96 5.00 -11.00
C ASP A 33 -7.60 4.09 -12.20
N MET A 34 -7.45 2.78 -12.00
CA MET A 34 -7.22 1.79 -13.09
C MET A 34 -6.03 2.20 -13.97
N ARG A 35 -4.89 2.45 -13.32
CA ARG A 35 -3.67 2.90 -13.98
C ARG A 35 -2.54 1.91 -13.72
N THR A 36 -1.46 2.10 -14.45
CA THR A 36 -0.20 1.42 -14.15
C THR A 36 0.31 1.88 -12.78
N LEU A 37 0.65 0.94 -11.91
CA LEU A 37 1.28 1.17 -10.62
C LEU A 37 2.72 0.68 -10.64
N ASN A 38 3.66 1.58 -10.34
CA ASN A 38 5.08 1.27 -10.16
C ASN A 38 5.39 1.20 -8.66
N LEU A 39 5.71 0.00 -8.16
CA LEU A 39 6.12 -0.24 -6.78
C LEU A 39 7.63 -0.19 -6.65
N TYR A 40 8.13 0.77 -5.88
CA TYR A 40 9.54 0.90 -5.49
C TYR A 40 9.69 0.49 -4.03
N ILE A 41 10.66 -0.38 -3.75
CA ILE A 41 10.91 -0.89 -2.40
C ILE A 41 12.35 -0.58 -2.06
N GLU A 42 12.55 0.21 -1.00
CA GLU A 42 13.87 0.48 -0.48
C GLU A 42 14.45 -0.77 0.21
N GLY A 43 15.74 -1.03 0.03
CA GLY A 43 16.40 -2.21 0.61
C GLY A 43 16.21 -3.51 -0.19
N LEU A 44 15.72 -3.45 -1.44
CA LEU A 44 15.68 -4.61 -2.31
C LEU A 44 17.09 -5.21 -2.55
N PRO A 45 17.19 -6.55 -2.69
CA PRO A 45 18.41 -7.19 -3.13
C PRO A 45 18.91 -6.64 -4.47
N ASN A 46 20.24 -6.54 -4.63
CA ASN A 46 20.87 -5.92 -5.82
C ASN A 46 20.51 -6.57 -7.17
N TYR A 47 19.98 -7.80 -7.18
CA TYR A 47 19.50 -8.48 -8.38
C TYR A 47 18.10 -7.99 -8.83
N ILE A 48 17.37 -7.28 -7.97
CA ILE A 48 16.12 -6.58 -8.29
C ILE A 48 16.44 -5.09 -8.37
N LYS A 49 16.38 -4.52 -9.59
CA LYS A 49 16.99 -3.20 -9.83
C LYS A 49 16.23 -2.00 -9.27
N LYS A 50 14.97 -1.81 -9.66
CA LYS A 50 14.28 -0.54 -9.39
C LYS A 50 12.85 -0.69 -8.89
N ARG A 51 12.02 -1.46 -9.62
CA ARG A 51 10.59 -1.51 -9.35
C ARG A 51 9.94 -2.79 -9.82
N PHE A 52 8.80 -3.09 -9.23
CA PHE A 52 7.78 -3.95 -9.81
C PHE A 52 6.73 -3.08 -10.49
N GLN A 53 6.22 -3.51 -11.63
CA GLN A 53 5.22 -2.76 -12.40
C GLN A 53 3.96 -3.61 -12.58
N PHE A 54 2.82 -3.02 -12.26
CA PHE A 54 1.49 -3.63 -12.39
C PHE A 54 0.67 -2.79 -13.37
N SER A 55 0.26 -3.35 -14.50
CA SER A 55 -0.27 -2.56 -15.62
C SER A 55 -1.64 -1.95 -15.37
N GLN A 56 -2.48 -2.61 -14.56
CA GLN A 56 -3.87 -2.24 -14.33
C GLN A 56 -4.22 -2.44 -12.85
N VAL A 57 -4.00 -1.40 -12.06
CA VAL A 57 -4.40 -1.37 -10.65
C VAL A 57 -5.46 -0.29 -10.46
N ARG A 58 -6.61 -0.70 -9.94
CA ARG A 58 -7.74 0.17 -9.64
C ARG A 58 -7.66 0.74 -8.24
N SER A 59 -7.23 -0.07 -7.29
CA SER A 59 -7.12 0.32 -5.89
C SER A 59 -6.12 -0.56 -5.16
N ALA A 60 -5.66 -0.06 -4.01
CA ALA A 60 -4.95 -0.85 -3.01
C ALA A 60 -5.80 -0.96 -1.75
N ILE A 61 -5.86 -2.15 -1.15
CA ILE A 61 -6.34 -2.34 0.22
C ILE A 61 -5.14 -2.64 1.11
N ILE A 62 -5.02 -1.93 2.22
CA ILE A 62 -3.97 -2.14 3.21
C ILE A 62 -4.63 -2.58 4.50
N ARG A 63 -4.29 -3.80 4.92
CA ARG A 63 -4.79 -4.40 6.15
C ARG A 63 -3.67 -4.43 7.17
N PHE A 64 -3.92 -3.88 8.33
CA PHE A 64 -2.94 -3.85 9.42
C PHE A 64 -3.63 -3.95 10.77
N SER A 65 -2.83 -4.27 11.78
CA SER A 65 -3.24 -4.32 13.17
C SER A 65 -2.65 -3.12 13.91
N LYS A 66 -3.45 -2.50 14.79
CA LYS A 66 -3.01 -1.44 15.71
C LYS A 66 -2.33 -2.02 16.96
N LYS A 67 -2.31 -3.34 17.10
CA LYS A 67 -1.73 -4.02 18.26
C LYS A 67 -0.23 -3.77 18.28
N GLU A 68 0.28 -3.37 19.44
CA GLU A 68 1.71 -3.15 19.64
C GLU A 68 2.51 -4.44 19.42
N GLY A 69 3.60 -4.36 18.66
CA GLY A 69 4.42 -5.51 18.27
C GLY A 69 3.87 -6.32 17.09
N ASP A 70 2.83 -5.81 16.39
CA ASP A 70 2.25 -6.39 15.19
C ASP A 70 2.40 -5.44 13.99
N GLU A 71 3.66 -5.13 13.66
CA GLU A 71 4.04 -4.23 12.57
C GLU A 71 4.04 -4.92 11.19
N VAL A 72 3.16 -5.89 10.97
CA VAL A 72 2.97 -6.52 9.65
C VAL A 72 1.67 -6.04 9.03
N CYS A 73 1.73 -5.60 7.78
CA CYS A 73 0.54 -5.29 6.99
C CYS A 73 0.48 -6.11 5.71
N THR A 74 -0.73 -6.44 5.29
CA THR A 74 -0.99 -7.07 3.99
C THR A 74 -1.49 -6.02 3.02
N ILE A 75 -0.89 -5.98 1.84
CA ILE A 75 -1.25 -5.06 0.76
C ILE A 75 -1.86 -5.86 -0.38
N HIS A 76 -3.11 -5.57 -0.69
CA HIS A 76 -3.86 -6.17 -1.79
C HIS A 76 -3.98 -5.16 -2.93
N LEU A 77 -3.39 -5.45 -4.09
CA LEU A 77 -3.57 -4.64 -5.30
C LEU A 77 -4.71 -5.22 -6.12
N LEU A 78 -5.76 -4.43 -6.32
CA LEU A 78 -6.99 -4.88 -6.99
C LEU A 78 -7.06 -4.33 -8.41
N ASN A 79 -7.52 -5.13 -9.36
CA ASN A 79 -7.91 -4.64 -10.68
C ASN A 79 -9.40 -4.25 -10.74
N ASN A 80 -10.22 -4.65 -9.77
CA ASN A 80 -11.64 -4.30 -9.69
C ASN A 80 -12.02 -3.94 -8.24
N ILE A 81 -13.27 -3.57 -7.99
CA ILE A 81 -13.76 -3.19 -6.65
C ILE A 81 -13.86 -4.41 -5.72
N ASP A 82 -14.01 -5.60 -6.27
CA ASP A 82 -14.14 -6.84 -5.49
C ASP A 82 -12.78 -7.24 -4.86
N LEU A 83 -12.77 -7.58 -3.58
CA LEU A 83 -11.59 -8.10 -2.88
C LEU A 83 -11.02 -9.37 -3.53
N GLN A 84 -11.87 -10.22 -4.14
CA GLN A 84 -11.40 -11.40 -4.88
C GLN A 84 -10.68 -11.04 -6.20
N SER A 85 -10.76 -9.78 -6.63
CA SER A 85 -10.08 -9.27 -7.82
C SER A 85 -8.64 -8.82 -7.56
N SER A 86 -8.06 -9.24 -6.43
CA SER A 86 -6.66 -8.98 -6.17
C SER A 86 -5.78 -9.67 -7.21
N ILE A 87 -4.93 -8.88 -7.86
CA ILE A 87 -3.94 -9.36 -8.82
C ILE A 87 -2.62 -9.70 -8.12
N VAL A 88 -2.32 -9.04 -7.01
CA VAL A 88 -1.11 -9.24 -6.22
C VAL A 88 -1.40 -8.97 -4.75
N ASN A 89 -0.94 -9.88 -3.90
CA ASN A 89 -0.92 -9.72 -2.46
C ASN A 89 0.50 -9.88 -1.97
N PHE A 90 0.93 -9.02 -1.06
CA PHE A 90 2.18 -9.21 -0.34
C PHE A 90 2.06 -8.66 1.07
N GLU A 91 2.92 -9.16 1.95
CA GLU A 91 3.04 -8.70 3.33
C GLU A 91 4.33 -7.91 3.47
N MET A 92 4.32 -6.92 4.35
CA MET A 92 5.54 -6.21 4.74
C MET A 92 5.55 -5.93 6.24
N ASP A 93 6.74 -6.04 6.80
CA ASP A 93 7.06 -5.43 8.09
C ASP A 93 7.25 -3.92 7.85
N TYR A 94 6.41 -3.11 8.50
CA TYR A 94 6.43 -1.65 8.40
C TYR A 94 7.03 -0.97 9.65
N SER A 95 7.71 -1.72 10.53
CA SER A 95 8.35 -1.17 11.75
C SER A 95 9.22 0.05 11.42
N ASP A 96 10.11 -0.11 10.45
CA ASP A 96 11.06 0.91 9.99
C ASP A 96 10.68 1.55 8.65
N TYR A 97 9.47 1.28 8.15
CA TYR A 97 9.05 1.73 6.82
C TYR A 97 7.74 2.50 6.85
N TYR A 98 7.56 3.40 5.89
CA TYR A 98 6.28 4.04 5.61
C TYR A 98 5.87 3.79 4.15
N ILE A 99 4.55 3.85 3.92
CA ILE A 99 3.96 3.63 2.59
C ILE A 99 3.63 4.98 1.97
N GLU A 100 3.97 5.15 0.71
CA GLU A 100 3.69 6.39 -0.02
C GLU A 100 3.05 6.10 -1.38
N PHE A 101 1.90 6.72 -1.66
CA PHE A 101 1.29 6.72 -2.99
C PHE A 101 1.40 8.10 -3.63
N ARG A 102 1.89 8.14 -4.87
CA ARG A 102 2.05 9.37 -5.65
C ARG A 102 1.34 9.27 -6.99
N GLU A 103 0.63 10.34 -7.33
CA GLU A 103 0.07 10.48 -8.68
C GLU A 103 1.14 11.08 -9.60
N LYS A 104 1.35 10.47 -10.76
CA LYS A 104 2.14 11.06 -11.86
C LYS A 104 1.27 11.16 -13.10
N GLU A 105 1.75 11.91 -14.09
CA GLU A 105 1.02 12.17 -15.34
C GLU A 105 0.64 10.88 -16.10
N TYR A 106 1.53 9.87 -16.12
CA TYR A 106 1.35 8.66 -16.95
C TYR A 106 1.17 7.36 -16.14
N CYS A 107 1.47 7.38 -14.86
CA CYS A 107 1.37 6.21 -13.98
C CYS A 107 1.20 6.67 -12.54
N ASN A 108 0.87 5.73 -11.67
CA ASN A 108 0.91 5.93 -10.24
C ASN A 108 2.16 5.25 -9.68
N GLU A 109 2.68 5.79 -8.60
CA GLU A 109 3.84 5.24 -7.92
C GLU A 109 3.47 4.89 -6.49
N MET A 110 3.96 3.74 -6.05
CA MET A 110 3.89 3.29 -4.67
C MET A 110 5.32 3.11 -4.17
N TYR A 111 5.63 3.63 -2.98
CA TYR A 111 6.92 3.47 -2.36
C TYR A 111 6.80 2.81 -0.99
N LEU A 112 7.72 1.90 -0.70
CA LEU A 112 8.03 1.44 0.65
C LEU A 112 9.39 2.06 1.01
N LYS A 113 9.38 3.08 1.87
CA LYS A 113 10.56 3.88 2.22
C LYS A 113 10.91 3.73 3.68
N LYS A 114 12.20 3.79 4.01
CA LYS A 114 12.62 3.82 5.40
C LYS A 114 12.16 5.11 6.09
N LYS A 115 11.77 5.00 7.35
CA LYS A 115 11.45 6.13 8.24
C LYS A 115 12.68 6.97 8.55
#